data_AF-A0A1B8DIH4-F1
#
_entry.id   AF-A0A1B8DIH4-F1
#
_cell.length_a   1.000
_cell.length_b   1.000
_cell.length_c   1.000
_cell.angle_alpha   90.00
_cell.angle_beta   90.00
_cell.angle_gamma   90.00
#
_symmetry.space_group_name_H-M   'P 1'
#
loop_
_entity.id
_entity.type
_entity.pdbx_description
1 polymer ?
#
loop_
_entity_poly.entity_id
_entity_poly.type
_entity_poly.pdbx_seq_one_letter_code
_entity_poly.pdbx_strand_id
1 'polypeptide(L)'
;MKLFRFLLAGLLFAAPIVCEEYHCTKDTKCESGCCRLEPDGTGNCGLGPTFCGQGNCTSTCDEKSECDPGWGSKWSTAEKCPLNVCCSEYGFCGTTPDFCQGNVPTSPSCSGSSADARTIGYYEGWNLERNCQTMTPEKIPLGYYTHINFAFVLIDPDTFTLSAMGADVAALYTRVTALKALQPGLKVWISIGGWAMNDPGPSRTTFSDLAASKDAQENFFNSLVTFMRANNFDGVDIDWQKIITDVDFREYPVADDRGGKTEDKENFPKFLQNLRHALDQSGMPERPGLSITIPSSYWYMRGFDIVEIDPIIDFFNIMTYDIHGTWDSADNSIGAIAQAHTNLTEIDLAMQLLWRNHIDPARVVLGLGFYGRSFTMKSPSCVSAGCPFKGGGKAGPCTNTKGILSATEIRQVVADGATVTLDSAAAVKIITWDDDQWVSYDDGETMKTKIQYANSHCLGGTMAWAIDLDDGTTIEELGADLNRPKFPTFDPDLFDPNSDNNTDLGT
;
A
#
# COMPACT_ATOMS: atom_id res chain seq x y z
N MET A 1 27.48 8.12 -43.13
CA MET A 1 28.60 9.01 -43.50
C MET A 1 29.27 9.48 -42.21
N LYS A 2 30.60 9.64 -42.23
CA LYS A 2 31.56 9.57 -41.11
C LYS A 2 31.44 10.61 -39.97
N LEU A 3 31.85 10.13 -38.78
CA LEU A 3 32.60 10.78 -37.68
C LEU A 3 32.00 12.01 -36.96
N PHE A 4 31.80 11.87 -35.64
CA PHE A 4 32.50 12.69 -34.64
C PHE A 4 32.59 11.94 -33.30
N ARG A 5 33.83 11.66 -32.85
CA ARG A 5 34.16 11.32 -31.45
C ARG A 5 34.64 12.60 -30.80
N PHE A 6 34.13 12.93 -29.62
CA PHE A 6 34.86 13.67 -28.59
C PHE A 6 34.55 13.09 -27.22
N LEU A 7 35.59 13.06 -26.38
CA LEU A 7 35.70 12.38 -25.11
C LEU A 7 34.71 12.87 -24.05
N LEU A 8 34.18 11.95 -23.25
CA LEU A 8 34.12 12.14 -21.80
C LEU A 8 34.51 10.83 -21.11
N ALA A 9 35.56 10.90 -20.32
CA ALA A 9 35.98 9.85 -19.41
C ALA A 9 35.00 9.81 -18.23
N GLY A 10 34.46 8.63 -17.95
CA GLY A 10 33.60 8.34 -16.81
C GLY A 10 33.27 6.86 -16.84
N LEU A 11 34.16 6.04 -16.26
CA LEU A 11 33.92 4.61 -16.06
C LEU A 11 32.82 4.45 -15.00
N LEU A 12 31.57 4.62 -15.42
CA LEU A 12 30.41 4.02 -14.79
C LEU A 12 30.37 2.58 -15.29
N PHE A 13 30.68 1.62 -14.43
CA PHE A 13 30.19 0.26 -14.61
C PHE A 13 28.68 0.31 -14.36
N ALA A 14 27.92 0.66 -15.40
CA ALA A 14 26.52 0.26 -15.47
C ALA A 14 26.51 -1.27 -15.45
N ALA A 15 25.89 -1.85 -14.43
CA ALA A 15 25.48 -3.25 -14.51
C ALA A 15 24.65 -3.41 -15.79
N PRO A 16 24.83 -4.48 -16.56
CA PRO A 16 24.01 -4.70 -17.73
C PRO A 16 22.57 -4.81 -17.25
N ILE A 17 21.74 -3.86 -17.69
CA ILE A 17 20.30 -4.06 -17.75
C ILE A 17 20.13 -5.37 -18.53
N VAL A 18 19.62 -6.41 -17.88
CA VAL A 18 19.19 -7.61 -18.59
C VAL A 18 17.97 -7.18 -19.37
N CYS A 19 18.17 -6.76 -20.62
CA CYS A 19 17.05 -6.63 -21.56
C CYS A 19 16.39 -8.00 -21.65
N GLU A 20 15.09 -8.07 -21.39
CA GLU A 20 14.26 -9.19 -21.80
C GLU A 20 14.63 -9.61 -23.22
N GLU A 21 14.73 -10.91 -23.48
CA GLU A 21 15.05 -11.40 -24.82
C GLU A 21 13.87 -11.11 -25.75
N TYR A 22 13.84 -9.92 -26.37
CA TYR A 22 12.96 -9.58 -27.50
C TYR A 22 13.31 -10.34 -28.78
N HIS A 23 13.97 -11.48 -28.64
CA HIS A 23 14.46 -12.32 -29.71
C HIS A 23 13.78 -13.68 -29.65
N CYS A 24 13.49 -14.22 -30.82
CA CYS A 24 13.00 -15.58 -30.97
C CYS A 24 13.80 -16.29 -32.05
N THR A 25 13.72 -17.61 -32.05
CA THR A 25 14.29 -18.45 -33.09
C THR A 25 13.25 -19.49 -33.50
N LYS A 26 13.64 -20.40 -34.38
CA LYS A 26 12.81 -21.55 -34.70
C LYS A 26 12.48 -22.41 -33.47
N ASP A 27 13.41 -22.49 -32.52
CA ASP A 27 13.33 -23.39 -31.36
C ASP A 27 13.02 -22.64 -30.05
N THR A 28 13.24 -21.31 -30.02
CA THR A 28 12.96 -20.44 -28.88
C THR A 28 11.76 -19.54 -29.19
N LYS A 29 10.66 -19.71 -28.47
CA LYS A 29 9.48 -18.85 -28.58
C LYS A 29 9.73 -17.52 -27.87
N CYS A 30 8.95 -16.51 -28.23
CA CYS A 30 8.95 -15.24 -27.52
C CYS A 30 8.53 -15.41 -26.07
N GLU A 31 9.13 -14.62 -25.18
CA GLU A 31 8.66 -14.45 -23.80
C GLU A 31 7.36 -13.63 -23.73
N SER A 32 7.12 -12.77 -24.71
CA SER A 32 5.85 -12.07 -24.87
C SER A 32 5.65 -11.69 -26.34
N GLY A 33 4.42 -11.78 -26.82
CA GLY A 33 4.05 -11.44 -28.20
C GLY A 33 4.41 -12.48 -29.26
N CYS A 34 4.24 -12.09 -30.51
CA CYS A 34 4.37 -12.93 -31.69
C CYS A 34 5.80 -12.95 -32.20
N CYS A 35 6.30 -14.15 -32.50
CA CYS A 35 7.63 -14.33 -33.07
C CYS A 35 7.61 -14.10 -34.59
N ARG A 36 8.42 -13.16 -35.07
CA ARG A 36 8.68 -12.95 -36.49
C ARG A 36 10.13 -13.29 -36.82
N LEU A 37 10.33 -14.38 -37.57
CA LEU A 37 11.65 -14.80 -38.03
C LEU A 37 12.08 -14.09 -39.33
N GLU A 38 13.36 -13.80 -39.41
CA GLU A 38 14.10 -13.42 -40.60
C GLU A 38 14.62 -14.68 -41.34
N PRO A 39 15.02 -14.56 -42.62
CA PRO A 39 15.46 -15.71 -43.43
C PRO A 39 16.67 -16.48 -42.87
N ASP A 40 17.46 -15.87 -42.00
CA ASP A 40 18.62 -16.50 -41.35
C ASP A 40 18.25 -17.36 -40.13
N GLY A 41 16.96 -17.40 -39.77
CA GLY A 41 16.43 -18.19 -38.65
C GLY A 41 16.44 -17.47 -37.30
N THR A 42 16.95 -16.23 -37.24
CA THR A 42 16.81 -15.34 -36.08
C THR A 42 15.54 -14.50 -36.22
N GLY A 43 14.94 -14.06 -35.12
CA GLY A 43 13.73 -13.25 -35.16
C GLY A 43 13.55 -12.37 -33.95
N ASN A 44 12.54 -11.51 -34.03
CA ASN A 44 12.17 -10.58 -32.97
C ASN A 44 10.74 -10.82 -32.49
N CYS A 45 10.52 -10.49 -31.23
CA CYS A 45 9.23 -10.56 -30.57
C CYS A 45 8.52 -9.22 -30.61
N GLY A 46 7.22 -9.24 -30.88
CA GLY A 46 6.42 -8.03 -30.88
C GLY A 46 4.94 -8.33 -31.06
N LEU A 47 4.12 -7.29 -30.91
CA LEU A 47 2.67 -7.40 -30.96
C LEU A 47 2.09 -6.69 -32.19
N GLY A 48 0.79 -6.86 -32.40
CA GLY A 48 0.07 -6.14 -33.44
C GLY A 48 0.25 -6.72 -34.84
N PRO A 49 -0.31 -6.05 -35.87
CA PRO A 49 -0.38 -6.58 -37.23
C PRO A 49 1.01 -6.80 -37.88
N THR A 50 2.03 -6.08 -37.44
CA THR A 50 3.40 -6.18 -37.98
C THR A 50 4.08 -7.50 -37.60
N PHE A 51 3.78 -8.03 -36.41
CA PHE A 51 4.37 -9.26 -35.89
C PHE A 51 3.40 -10.43 -35.98
N CYS A 52 2.15 -10.25 -35.54
CA CYS A 52 1.10 -11.27 -35.49
C CYS A 52 0.33 -11.43 -36.81
N GLY A 53 0.61 -10.58 -37.81
CA GLY A 53 -0.01 -10.61 -39.12
C GLY A 53 0.15 -11.93 -39.86
N GLN A 54 -0.85 -12.30 -40.67
CA GLN A 54 -0.78 -13.47 -41.53
C GLN A 54 0.43 -13.38 -42.48
N GLY A 55 1.31 -14.38 -42.44
CA GLY A 55 2.55 -14.41 -43.24
C GLY A 55 3.74 -13.71 -42.59
N ASN A 56 3.55 -13.00 -41.47
CA ASN A 56 4.63 -12.37 -40.71
C ASN A 56 5.02 -13.19 -39.47
N CYS A 57 4.05 -13.87 -38.86
CA CYS A 57 4.26 -14.62 -37.64
C CYS A 57 4.69 -16.08 -37.88
N THR A 58 5.63 -16.56 -37.06
CA THR A 58 6.12 -17.94 -37.07
C THR A 58 5.63 -18.76 -35.87
N SER A 59 5.55 -18.17 -34.67
CA SER A 59 5.01 -18.82 -33.47
C SER A 59 4.35 -17.80 -32.56
N THR A 60 3.49 -18.27 -31.64
CA THR A 60 2.70 -17.42 -30.72
C THR A 60 1.87 -16.36 -31.45
N CYS A 61 1.24 -16.73 -32.57
CA CYS A 61 0.62 -15.78 -33.51
C CYS A 61 -0.74 -15.23 -33.09
N ASP A 62 -1.35 -15.82 -32.07
CA ASP A 62 -2.64 -15.41 -31.55
C ASP A 62 -2.52 -14.45 -30.34
N GLU A 63 -1.28 -14.11 -29.94
CA GLU A 63 -1.00 -13.18 -28.84
C GLU A 63 -1.56 -11.79 -29.16
N LYS A 64 -2.14 -11.16 -28.13
CA LYS A 64 -2.75 -9.84 -28.25
C LYS A 64 -2.06 -8.85 -27.33
N SER A 65 -2.09 -7.60 -27.77
CA SER A 65 -1.67 -6.48 -26.93
C SER A 65 -2.64 -6.24 -25.78
N GLU A 66 -2.12 -5.67 -24.69
CA GLU A 66 -2.94 -5.35 -23.51
C GLU A 66 -4.01 -4.30 -23.85
N CYS A 67 -3.62 -3.29 -24.62
CA CYS A 67 -4.46 -2.18 -25.05
C CYS A 67 -4.38 -1.95 -26.56
N ASP A 68 -5.31 -1.15 -27.08
CA ASP A 68 -5.39 -0.84 -28.50
C ASP A 68 -4.72 0.50 -28.84
N PRO A 69 -3.52 0.50 -29.46
CA PRO A 69 -2.89 1.72 -29.96
C PRO A 69 -3.45 2.18 -31.32
N GLY A 70 -4.56 1.59 -31.79
CA GLY A 70 -5.15 1.82 -33.11
C GLY A 70 -5.06 0.62 -34.06
N TRP A 71 -4.74 -0.57 -33.54
CA TRP A 71 -4.70 -1.82 -34.28
C TRP A 71 -6.09 -2.48 -34.39
N GLY A 72 -6.98 -2.25 -33.43
CA GLY A 72 -8.32 -2.85 -33.36
C GLY A 72 -8.36 -4.14 -32.52
N SER A 73 -9.56 -4.51 -32.07
CA SER A 73 -9.84 -5.67 -31.20
C SER A 73 -9.39 -7.05 -31.72
N LYS A 74 -9.03 -7.13 -33.01
CA LYS A 74 -8.36 -8.30 -33.57
C LYS A 74 -6.98 -8.53 -32.93
N TRP A 75 -6.27 -7.46 -32.59
CA TRP A 75 -4.87 -7.50 -32.14
C TRP A 75 -4.68 -7.05 -30.69
N SER A 76 -5.75 -6.63 -30.03
CA SER A 76 -5.73 -6.08 -28.68
C SER A 76 -6.83 -6.71 -27.81
N THR A 77 -6.49 -6.96 -26.55
CA THR A 77 -7.37 -7.56 -25.55
C THR A 77 -8.38 -6.55 -25.00
N ALA A 78 -7.97 -5.29 -24.85
CA ALA A 78 -8.84 -4.20 -24.46
C ALA A 78 -8.67 -2.98 -25.38
N GLU A 79 -9.72 -2.19 -25.52
CA GLU A 79 -9.65 -0.90 -26.23
C GLU A 79 -8.83 0.13 -25.43
N LYS A 80 -8.93 0.09 -24.10
CA LYS A 80 -8.26 1.04 -23.19
C LYS A 80 -7.58 0.31 -22.05
N CYS A 81 -6.55 0.94 -21.50
CA CYS A 81 -5.89 0.47 -20.31
C CYS A 81 -6.78 0.62 -19.06
N PRO A 82 -6.65 -0.30 -18.08
CA PRO A 82 -7.23 -0.12 -16.75
C PRO A 82 -6.82 1.22 -16.12
N LEU A 83 -7.69 1.76 -15.26
CA LEU A 83 -7.47 3.04 -14.57
C LEU A 83 -7.19 4.23 -15.52
N ASN A 84 -7.60 4.15 -16.79
CA ASN A 84 -7.39 5.20 -17.78
C ASN A 84 -5.91 5.63 -17.89
N VAL A 85 -4.97 4.70 -17.67
CA VAL A 85 -3.56 4.92 -17.98
C VAL A 85 -3.33 4.86 -19.49
N CYS A 86 -2.12 5.15 -19.95
CA CYS A 86 -1.85 5.34 -21.36
C CYS A 86 -1.50 4.02 -22.06
N CYS A 87 -1.93 3.89 -23.32
CA CYS A 87 -1.52 2.81 -24.19
C CYS A 87 -0.30 3.26 -25.01
N SER A 88 0.83 2.57 -24.86
CA SER A 88 2.02 2.81 -25.69
C SER A 88 1.77 2.41 -27.15
N GLU A 89 2.61 2.91 -28.06
CA GLU A 89 2.55 2.53 -29.48
C GLU A 89 2.79 1.02 -29.73
N TYR A 90 3.33 0.33 -28.72
CA TYR A 90 3.61 -1.11 -28.74
C TYR A 90 2.49 -1.96 -28.11
N GLY A 91 1.41 -1.34 -27.63
CA GLY A 91 0.25 -2.04 -27.10
C GLY A 91 0.35 -2.46 -25.62
N PHE A 92 1.23 -1.82 -24.85
CA PHE A 92 1.36 -2.01 -23.40
C PHE A 92 0.78 -0.82 -22.63
N CYS A 93 0.21 -1.09 -21.45
CA CYS A 93 -0.30 -0.06 -20.55
C CYS A 93 0.75 0.48 -19.59
N GLY A 94 0.73 1.79 -19.35
CA GLY A 94 1.65 2.41 -18.39
C GLY A 94 1.34 3.87 -18.11
N THR A 95 2.02 4.40 -17.10
CA THR A 95 1.82 5.77 -16.57
C THR A 95 2.97 6.72 -16.91
N THR A 96 4.10 6.20 -17.36
CA THR A 96 5.31 7.01 -17.59
C THR A 96 5.21 7.84 -18.88
N PRO A 97 6.04 8.87 -19.05
CA PRO A 97 6.04 9.71 -20.26
C PRO A 97 6.18 8.91 -21.56
N ASP A 98 6.89 7.79 -21.56
CA ASP A 98 7.07 6.93 -22.75
C ASP A 98 5.75 6.27 -23.20
N PHE A 99 4.87 5.95 -22.26
CA PHE A 99 3.54 5.41 -22.55
C PHE A 99 2.55 6.53 -22.87
N CYS A 100 2.69 7.66 -22.17
CA CYS A 100 1.73 8.75 -22.21
C CYS A 100 2.05 9.87 -23.21
N GLN A 101 3.19 9.80 -23.90
CA GLN A 101 3.69 10.89 -24.76
C GLN A 101 3.76 12.23 -24.01
N GLY A 102 4.17 12.17 -22.73
CA GLY A 102 4.22 13.32 -21.82
C GLY A 102 2.87 13.79 -21.26
N ASN A 103 1.75 13.14 -21.60
CA ASN A 103 0.43 13.50 -21.05
C ASN A 103 0.26 12.97 -19.61
N VAL A 104 0.28 13.89 -18.64
CA VAL A 104 -0.03 13.61 -17.23
C VAL A 104 -1.40 14.17 -16.87
N PRO A 105 -2.15 13.53 -15.95
CA PRO A 105 -3.41 14.08 -15.48
C PRO A 105 -3.15 15.41 -14.76
N THR A 106 -4.13 16.30 -14.80
CA THR A 106 -4.06 17.52 -13.98
C THR A 106 -4.18 17.13 -12.51
N SER A 107 -3.12 17.36 -11.74
CA SER A 107 -3.17 17.21 -10.28
C SER A 107 -4.13 18.24 -9.67
N PRO A 108 -4.94 17.85 -8.67
CA PRO A 108 -5.70 18.80 -7.86
C PRO A 108 -4.77 19.81 -7.20
N SER A 109 -5.29 21.02 -6.97
CA SER A 109 -4.55 22.10 -6.34
C SER A 109 -5.45 22.87 -5.38
N CYS A 110 -5.02 23.02 -4.13
CA CYS A 110 -5.65 23.94 -3.17
C CYS A 110 -4.64 24.47 -2.16
N SER A 111 -5.10 25.48 -1.43
CA SER A 111 -4.40 26.09 -0.32
C SER A 111 -5.04 25.70 1.00
N GLY A 112 -4.26 25.67 2.08
CA GLY A 112 -4.75 25.48 3.45
C GLY A 112 -4.36 24.11 4.01
N SER A 113 -5.26 23.54 4.81
CA SER A 113 -5.03 22.36 5.63
C SER A 113 -6.08 21.27 5.36
N SER A 114 -6.32 20.94 4.08
CA SER A 114 -7.33 19.94 3.71
C SER A 114 -7.08 18.57 4.35
N ALA A 115 -5.80 18.20 4.48
CA ALA A 115 -5.37 16.95 5.09
C ALA A 115 -5.68 16.89 6.59
N ASP A 116 -6.02 18.02 7.23
CA ASP A 116 -6.47 18.09 8.61
C ASP A 116 -7.96 17.71 8.76
N ALA A 117 -8.67 17.37 7.68
CA ALA A 117 -10.05 16.88 7.80
C ALA A 117 -10.11 15.52 8.52
N ARG A 118 -9.12 14.64 8.31
CA ARG A 118 -9.05 13.33 8.98
C ARG A 118 -7.60 12.93 9.30
N THR A 119 -7.38 12.40 10.49
CA THR A 119 -6.13 11.68 10.82
C THR A 119 -6.52 10.35 11.43
N ILE A 120 -6.19 9.28 10.72
CA ILE A 120 -6.60 7.92 11.04
C ILE A 120 -5.39 7.18 11.59
N GLY A 121 -5.52 6.54 12.74
CA GLY A 121 -4.48 5.65 13.25
C GLY A 121 -4.93 4.20 13.18
N TYR A 122 -4.13 3.33 12.57
CA TYR A 122 -4.35 1.89 12.65
C TYR A 122 -3.72 1.35 13.92
N TYR A 123 -4.51 0.67 14.75
CA TYR A 123 -4.05 0.01 15.97
C TYR A 123 -3.98 -1.50 15.73
N GLU A 124 -2.78 -2.07 15.76
CA GLU A 124 -2.57 -3.51 15.59
C GLU A 124 -3.04 -4.25 16.85
N GLY A 125 -4.09 -5.05 16.73
CA GLY A 125 -4.68 -5.83 17.81
C GLY A 125 -3.74 -6.90 18.36
N TRP A 126 -2.80 -7.37 17.53
CA TRP A 126 -1.75 -8.33 17.90
C TRP A 126 -0.49 -7.66 18.47
N ASN A 127 -0.45 -6.32 18.62
CA ASN A 127 0.76 -5.63 19.06
C ASN A 127 1.28 -6.12 20.42
N LEU A 128 0.38 -6.58 21.30
CA LEU A 128 0.72 -7.09 22.63
C LEU A 128 1.47 -8.43 22.60
N GLU A 129 1.55 -9.11 21.44
CA GLU A 129 2.38 -10.30 21.23
C GLU A 129 3.87 -9.96 21.17
N ARG A 130 4.23 -8.69 20.88
CA ARG A 130 5.62 -8.25 20.89
C ARG A 130 6.18 -8.29 22.32
N ASN A 131 7.45 -8.63 22.41
CA ASN A 131 8.18 -8.79 23.67
C ASN A 131 8.53 -7.45 24.36
N CYS A 132 8.46 -6.33 23.65
CA CYS A 132 8.63 -4.97 24.17
C CYS A 132 7.97 -3.94 23.23
N GLN A 133 7.96 -2.66 23.62
CA GLN A 133 7.32 -1.57 22.85
C GLN A 133 5.89 -1.92 22.42
N THR A 134 5.13 -2.46 23.37
CA THR A 134 3.71 -2.74 23.21
C THR A 134 2.89 -1.54 23.65
N MET A 135 1.70 -1.39 23.08
CA MET A 135 0.79 -0.30 23.39
C MET A 135 -0.58 -0.88 23.70
N THR A 136 -1.05 -0.73 24.94
CA THR A 136 -2.45 -1.03 25.27
C THR A 136 -3.35 0.10 24.78
N PRO A 137 -4.67 -0.14 24.60
CA PRO A 137 -5.60 0.87 24.12
C PRO A 137 -5.54 2.21 24.87
N GLU A 138 -5.36 2.17 26.19
CA GLU A 138 -5.35 3.36 27.05
C GLU A 138 -4.11 4.23 26.83
N LYS A 139 -3.02 3.66 26.31
CA LYS A 139 -1.77 4.36 26.02
C LYS A 139 -1.79 5.09 24.68
N ILE A 140 -2.84 4.91 23.85
CA ILE A 140 -2.96 5.60 22.57
C ILE A 140 -2.99 7.13 22.78
N PRO A 141 -2.09 7.90 22.12
CA PRO A 141 -2.09 9.35 22.20
C PRO A 141 -3.39 9.98 21.66
N LEU A 142 -4.24 10.46 22.55
CA LEU A 142 -5.49 11.12 22.19
C LEU A 142 -5.29 12.61 21.84
N GLY A 143 -6.21 13.13 21.04
CA GLY A 143 -6.26 14.51 20.55
C GLY A 143 -5.71 14.71 19.15
N TYR A 144 -4.86 13.78 18.69
CA TYR A 144 -4.32 13.80 17.34
C TYR A 144 -5.22 13.08 16.34
N TYR A 145 -5.71 11.90 16.69
CA TYR A 145 -6.53 11.06 15.81
C TYR A 145 -7.99 11.52 15.78
N THR A 146 -8.58 11.64 14.59
CA THR A 146 -10.04 11.74 14.44
C THR A 146 -10.69 10.37 14.34
N HIS A 147 -9.95 9.39 13.81
CA HIS A 147 -10.38 8.00 13.68
C HIS A 147 -9.29 7.06 14.21
N ILE A 148 -9.71 5.98 14.89
CA ILE A 148 -8.86 4.83 15.15
C ILE A 148 -9.48 3.63 14.42
N ASN A 149 -8.70 3.00 13.55
CA ASN A 149 -9.07 1.76 12.89
C ASN A 149 -8.44 0.59 13.67
N PHE A 150 -9.26 -0.27 14.26
CA PHE A 150 -8.78 -1.47 14.93
C PHE A 150 -8.46 -2.54 13.88
N ALA A 151 -7.19 -2.91 13.74
CA ALA A 151 -6.73 -3.96 12.83
C ALA A 151 -6.40 -5.23 13.63
N PHE A 152 -6.97 -6.40 13.40
CA PHE A 152 -8.06 -6.72 12.50
C PHE A 152 -9.09 -7.61 13.20
N VAL A 153 -10.25 -7.73 12.58
CA VAL A 153 -11.10 -8.91 12.69
C VAL A 153 -11.03 -9.67 11.36
N LEU A 154 -11.13 -11.00 11.43
CA LEU A 154 -11.08 -11.88 10.27
C LEU A 154 -12.49 -12.35 9.88
N ILE A 155 -12.58 -13.08 8.77
CA ILE A 155 -13.81 -13.75 8.33
C ILE A 155 -13.58 -15.26 8.39
N ASP A 156 -14.48 -15.97 9.04
CA ASP A 156 -14.49 -17.43 9.03
C ASP A 156 -14.77 -17.94 7.61
N PRO A 157 -13.91 -18.78 7.02
CA PRO A 157 -14.03 -19.21 5.62
C PRO A 157 -15.24 -20.10 5.34
N ASP A 158 -15.80 -20.77 6.36
CA ASP A 158 -16.90 -21.71 6.19
C ASP A 158 -18.25 -21.03 6.41
N THR A 159 -18.34 -20.14 7.40
CA THR A 159 -19.62 -19.49 7.79
C THR A 159 -19.78 -18.09 7.24
N PHE A 160 -18.69 -17.44 6.83
CA PHE A 160 -18.62 -16.03 6.47
C PHE A 160 -19.01 -15.06 7.59
N THR A 161 -18.98 -15.52 8.85
CA THR A 161 -19.15 -14.64 10.02
C THR A 161 -17.82 -14.05 10.47
N LEU A 162 -17.86 -12.92 11.17
CA LEU A 162 -16.65 -12.34 11.76
C LEU A 162 -16.04 -13.28 12.81
N SER A 163 -14.72 -13.40 12.77
CA SER A 163 -13.91 -14.18 13.70
C SER A 163 -12.77 -13.34 14.24
N ALA A 164 -12.59 -13.33 15.56
CA ALA A 164 -11.45 -12.63 16.16
C ALA A 164 -10.14 -13.37 15.83
N MET A 165 -9.03 -12.63 15.71
CA MET A 165 -7.70 -13.22 15.56
C MET A 165 -7.31 -14.09 16.76
N GLY A 166 -7.76 -13.69 17.95
CA GLY A 166 -7.51 -14.36 19.22
C GLY A 166 -8.42 -13.81 20.31
N ALA A 167 -8.54 -14.53 21.42
CA ALA A 167 -9.37 -14.10 22.56
C ALA A 167 -8.79 -12.87 23.28
N ASP A 168 -7.46 -12.78 23.29
CA ASP A 168 -6.69 -11.63 23.76
C ASP A 168 -6.91 -10.39 22.89
N VAL A 169 -6.89 -10.54 21.56
CA VAL A 169 -7.24 -9.46 20.62
C VAL A 169 -8.69 -9.02 20.82
N ALA A 170 -9.61 -9.98 20.97
CA ALA A 170 -11.03 -9.69 21.17
C ALA A 170 -11.30 -8.90 22.46
N ALA A 171 -10.49 -9.11 23.50
CA ALA A 171 -10.59 -8.38 24.76
C ALA A 171 -10.25 -6.88 24.62
N LEU A 172 -9.63 -6.46 23.51
CA LEU A 172 -9.25 -5.07 23.25
C LEU A 172 -10.36 -4.26 22.57
N TYR A 173 -11.33 -4.89 21.91
CA TYR A 173 -12.34 -4.18 21.09
C TYR A 173 -13.08 -3.10 21.89
N THR A 174 -13.67 -3.46 23.02
CA THR A 174 -14.42 -2.52 23.86
C THR A 174 -13.53 -1.52 24.58
N ARG A 175 -12.25 -1.86 24.80
CA ARG A 175 -11.26 -0.96 25.42
C ARG A 175 -10.89 0.19 24.47
N VAL A 176 -10.68 -0.11 23.18
CA VAL A 176 -10.42 0.93 22.18
C VAL A 176 -11.67 1.78 21.94
N THR A 177 -12.86 1.18 21.84
CA THR A 177 -14.09 1.99 21.65
C THR A 177 -14.47 2.81 22.88
N ALA A 178 -14.02 2.44 24.07
CA ALA A 178 -14.19 3.24 25.29
C ALA A 178 -13.39 4.56 25.28
N LEU A 179 -12.34 4.68 24.45
CA LEU A 179 -11.56 5.93 24.32
C LEU A 179 -12.41 7.11 23.84
N LYS A 180 -13.55 6.85 23.18
CA LYS A 180 -14.53 7.88 22.79
C LYS A 180 -15.11 8.65 23.97
N ALA A 181 -15.11 8.06 25.16
CA ALA A 181 -15.52 8.76 26.39
C ALA A 181 -14.50 9.81 26.83
N LEU A 182 -13.21 9.61 26.47
CA LEU A 182 -12.11 10.53 26.80
C LEU A 182 -11.95 11.61 25.72
N GLN A 183 -12.21 11.28 24.46
CA GLN A 183 -12.15 12.22 23.34
C GLN A 183 -13.51 12.29 22.61
N PRO A 184 -14.40 13.23 22.99
CA PRO A 184 -15.63 13.47 22.26
C PRO A 184 -15.38 13.77 20.78
N GLY A 185 -16.08 13.05 19.90
CA GLY A 185 -15.93 13.18 18.45
C GLY A 185 -14.95 12.18 17.81
N LEU A 186 -14.15 11.46 18.60
CA LEU A 186 -13.37 10.32 18.11
C LEU A 186 -14.30 9.26 17.52
N LYS A 187 -13.96 8.75 16.34
CA LYS A 187 -14.61 7.59 15.72
C LYS A 187 -13.68 6.39 15.82
N VAL A 188 -14.23 5.23 16.17
CA VAL A 188 -13.46 3.98 16.23
C VAL A 188 -14.08 2.99 15.27
N TRP A 189 -13.35 2.59 14.24
CA TRP A 189 -13.80 1.71 13.17
C TRP A 189 -13.11 0.35 13.31
N ILE A 190 -13.77 -0.70 12.82
CA ILE A 190 -13.17 -2.04 12.75
C ILE A 190 -12.63 -2.29 11.35
N SER A 191 -11.36 -2.66 11.21
CA SER A 191 -10.79 -3.10 9.95
C SER A 191 -10.93 -4.62 9.80
N ILE A 192 -11.35 -5.06 8.62
CA ILE A 192 -11.58 -6.47 8.28
C ILE A 192 -10.61 -6.87 7.19
N GLY A 193 -9.81 -7.91 7.42
CA GLY A 193 -8.85 -8.42 6.44
C GLY A 193 -7.41 -8.29 6.91
N GLY A 194 -6.59 -7.60 6.12
CA GLY A 194 -5.15 -7.50 6.29
C GLY A 194 -4.38 -8.59 5.54
N TRP A 195 -3.08 -8.34 5.36
CA TRP A 195 -2.17 -9.19 4.56
C TRP A 195 -2.31 -10.69 4.82
N ALA A 196 -2.25 -11.10 6.09
CA ALA A 196 -2.19 -12.51 6.49
C ALA A 196 -3.48 -13.29 6.19
N MET A 197 -4.61 -12.62 6.00
CA MET A 197 -5.88 -13.30 5.70
C MET A 197 -5.85 -13.99 4.33
N ASN A 198 -5.08 -13.45 3.39
CA ASN A 198 -4.92 -14.00 2.04
C ASN A 198 -3.63 -14.84 1.87
N ASP A 199 -2.91 -15.15 2.96
CA ASP A 199 -1.80 -16.10 2.91
C ASP A 199 -2.28 -17.52 2.55
N PRO A 200 -1.41 -18.40 2.00
CA PRO A 200 -1.78 -19.77 1.68
C PRO A 200 -2.41 -20.50 2.87
N GLY A 201 -3.69 -20.84 2.74
CA GLY A 201 -4.46 -21.47 3.81
C GLY A 201 -5.97 -21.44 3.52
N PRO A 202 -6.80 -21.89 4.48
CA PRO A 202 -8.25 -21.97 4.31
C PRO A 202 -8.93 -20.62 4.05
N SER A 203 -8.36 -19.52 4.53
CA SER A 203 -8.93 -18.17 4.38
C SER A 203 -8.58 -17.48 3.06
N ARG A 204 -7.70 -18.09 2.24
CA ARG A 204 -7.11 -17.46 1.06
C ARG A 204 -8.14 -16.91 0.08
N THR A 205 -9.24 -17.63 -0.16
CA THR A 205 -10.30 -17.25 -1.12
C THR A 205 -11.49 -16.56 -0.46
N THR A 206 -11.51 -16.39 0.86
CA THR A 206 -12.71 -16.01 1.62
C THR A 206 -13.34 -14.71 1.14
N PHE A 207 -12.55 -13.68 0.84
CA PHE A 207 -13.11 -12.44 0.30
C PHE A 207 -13.72 -12.60 -1.10
N SER A 208 -13.09 -13.38 -1.98
CA SER A 208 -13.62 -13.64 -3.33
C SER A 208 -14.92 -14.45 -3.25
N ASP A 209 -14.94 -15.49 -2.43
CA ASP A 209 -16.13 -16.32 -2.23
C ASP A 209 -17.27 -15.54 -1.56
N LEU A 210 -16.94 -14.64 -0.62
CA LEU A 210 -17.89 -13.71 -0.01
C LEU A 210 -18.47 -12.74 -1.06
N ALA A 211 -17.63 -12.07 -1.83
CA ALA A 211 -18.07 -11.09 -2.81
C ALA A 211 -18.94 -11.71 -3.92
N ALA A 212 -18.70 -12.99 -4.26
CA ALA A 212 -19.44 -13.70 -5.29
C ALA A 212 -20.77 -14.32 -4.82
N SER A 213 -21.02 -14.45 -3.52
CA SER A 213 -22.16 -15.21 -2.98
C SER A 213 -23.12 -14.35 -2.16
N LYS A 214 -24.40 -14.34 -2.55
CA LYS A 214 -25.45 -13.62 -1.81
C LYS A 214 -25.65 -14.16 -0.39
N ASP A 215 -25.67 -15.48 -0.22
CA ASP A 215 -25.87 -16.10 1.09
C ASP A 215 -24.68 -15.80 2.03
N ALA A 216 -23.46 -15.82 1.49
CA ALA A 216 -22.26 -15.43 2.24
C ALA A 216 -22.32 -13.96 2.66
N GLN A 217 -22.75 -13.07 1.76
CA GLN A 217 -22.96 -11.65 2.05
C GLN A 217 -23.98 -11.44 3.16
N GLU A 218 -25.13 -12.14 3.12
CA GLU A 218 -26.16 -12.03 4.15
C GLU A 218 -25.62 -12.48 5.53
N ASN A 219 -24.87 -13.58 5.61
CA ASN A 219 -24.23 -14.03 6.85
C ASN A 219 -23.21 -13.00 7.37
N PHE A 220 -22.35 -12.51 6.49
CA PHE A 220 -21.34 -11.52 6.81
C PHE A 220 -21.95 -10.21 7.31
N PHE A 221 -22.93 -9.64 6.59
CA PHE A 221 -23.56 -8.37 6.98
C PHE A 221 -24.28 -8.47 8.33
N ASN A 222 -25.00 -9.57 8.56
CA ASN A 222 -25.69 -9.81 9.84
C ASN A 222 -24.70 -9.94 11.00
N SER A 223 -23.60 -10.68 10.77
CA SER A 223 -22.52 -10.83 11.75
C SER A 223 -21.83 -9.49 12.05
N LEU A 224 -21.48 -8.73 11.01
CA LEU A 224 -20.81 -7.44 11.12
C LEU A 224 -21.65 -6.43 11.90
N VAL A 225 -22.93 -6.23 11.54
CA VAL A 225 -23.80 -5.28 12.24
C VAL A 225 -23.97 -5.67 13.72
N THR A 226 -24.11 -6.97 13.99
CA THR A 226 -24.20 -7.47 15.38
C THR A 226 -22.92 -7.19 16.15
N PHE A 227 -21.77 -7.47 15.55
CA PHE A 227 -20.45 -7.27 16.14
C PHE A 227 -20.17 -5.77 16.41
N MET A 228 -20.45 -4.90 15.44
CA MET A 228 -20.26 -3.45 15.58
C MET A 228 -21.11 -2.89 16.72
N ARG A 229 -22.37 -3.33 16.82
CA ARG A 229 -23.27 -2.91 17.90
C ARG A 229 -22.78 -3.42 19.27
N ALA A 230 -22.37 -4.68 19.34
CA ALA A 230 -21.91 -5.29 20.60
C ALA A 230 -20.63 -4.63 21.14
N ASN A 231 -19.75 -4.18 20.25
CA ASN A 231 -18.45 -3.60 20.61
C ASN A 231 -18.39 -2.08 20.49
N ASN A 232 -19.48 -1.41 20.12
CA ASN A 232 -19.61 0.04 19.98
C ASN A 232 -18.69 0.68 18.91
N PHE A 233 -18.52 0.02 17.77
CA PHE A 233 -17.79 0.56 16.61
C PHE A 233 -18.67 1.54 15.80
N ASP A 234 -18.07 2.58 15.22
CA ASP A 234 -18.75 3.63 14.46
C ASP A 234 -18.68 3.43 12.93
N GLY A 235 -17.88 2.48 12.47
CA GLY A 235 -17.67 2.23 11.05
C GLY A 235 -16.85 0.98 10.80
N VAL A 236 -16.69 0.64 9.53
CA VAL A 236 -15.94 -0.50 9.05
C VAL A 236 -15.00 -0.09 7.93
N ASP A 237 -13.80 -0.66 7.94
CA ASP A 237 -12.81 -0.52 6.88
C ASP A 237 -12.56 -1.90 6.27
N ILE A 238 -12.76 -2.04 4.96
CA ILE A 238 -12.49 -3.29 4.24
C ILE A 238 -11.05 -3.23 3.71
N ASP A 239 -10.19 -4.05 4.29
CA ASP A 239 -8.79 -4.18 3.92
C ASP A 239 -8.56 -5.51 3.19
N TRP A 240 -9.20 -5.65 2.03
CA TRP A 240 -9.00 -6.79 1.14
C TRP A 240 -7.70 -6.59 0.34
N GLN A 241 -6.57 -6.90 0.99
CA GLN A 241 -5.26 -6.80 0.36
C GLN A 241 -5.05 -7.97 -0.62
N LYS A 242 -5.39 -7.73 -1.88
CA LYS A 242 -4.97 -8.58 -3.00
C LYS A 242 -3.55 -8.20 -3.42
N ILE A 243 -2.62 -9.10 -3.16
CA ILE A 243 -1.25 -9.01 -3.64
C ILE A 243 -1.13 -9.85 -4.92
N ILE A 244 -0.98 -9.22 -6.08
CA ILE A 244 -0.30 -9.80 -7.23
C ILE A 244 1.20 -9.94 -6.88
N THR A 245 1.62 -11.09 -6.39
CA THR A 245 3.05 -11.46 -6.39
C THR A 245 3.16 -12.77 -7.13
N ASP A 246 3.37 -12.69 -8.44
CA ASP A 246 4.63 -13.17 -8.98
C ASP A 246 4.83 -12.66 -10.41
N VAL A 247 6.07 -12.26 -10.64
CA VAL A 247 6.76 -12.16 -11.92
C VAL A 247 6.49 -13.40 -12.79
N ASP A 248 5.49 -13.31 -13.65
CA ASP A 248 5.60 -13.89 -14.99
C ASP A 248 4.86 -12.99 -15.97
N PHE A 249 5.62 -12.45 -16.90
CA PHE A 249 5.25 -11.38 -17.80
C PHE A 249 4.41 -11.95 -18.95
N ARG A 250 3.20 -12.49 -18.68
CA ARG A 250 2.24 -12.86 -19.73
C ARG A 250 0.78 -12.85 -19.27
N GLU A 251 0.06 -11.83 -19.75
CA GLU A 251 -1.40 -11.77 -20.01
C GLU A 251 -2.39 -11.94 -18.83
N TYR A 252 -2.80 -10.82 -18.22
CA TYR A 252 -3.87 -10.63 -17.21
C TYR A 252 -5.31 -10.87 -17.72
N PRO A 253 -6.37 -11.11 -16.89
CA PRO A 253 -6.64 -10.69 -15.48
C PRO A 253 -6.76 -11.91 -14.52
N VAL A 254 -7.44 -11.87 -13.36
CA VAL A 254 -7.69 -13.00 -12.38
C VAL A 254 -6.70 -13.18 -11.22
N ALA A 255 -5.41 -13.46 -11.42
CA ALA A 255 -4.41 -13.71 -10.35
C ALA A 255 -4.82 -14.74 -9.25
N ASP A 256 -4.56 -16.00 -9.56
CA ASP A 256 -4.96 -17.22 -8.88
C ASP A 256 -4.15 -17.49 -7.60
N ASP A 257 -2.94 -16.93 -7.53
CA ASP A 257 -1.84 -17.17 -6.57
C ASP A 257 -2.12 -16.69 -5.13
N ARG A 258 -3.12 -15.82 -4.95
CA ARG A 258 -3.68 -15.43 -3.63
C ARG A 258 -5.20 -15.65 -3.53
N GLY A 259 -5.78 -16.47 -4.43
CA GLY A 259 -7.18 -16.91 -4.36
C GLY A 259 -8.21 -15.93 -4.93
N GLY A 260 -7.77 -14.92 -5.69
CA GLY A 260 -8.66 -14.00 -6.39
C GLY A 260 -9.21 -14.60 -7.69
N LYS A 261 -10.31 -14.01 -8.17
CA LYS A 261 -10.99 -14.36 -9.42
C LYS A 261 -11.13 -13.13 -10.32
N THR A 262 -11.32 -13.30 -11.63
CA THR A 262 -11.46 -12.18 -12.58
C THR A 262 -12.65 -11.32 -12.23
N GLU A 263 -13.70 -12.02 -11.82
CA GLU A 263 -15.01 -11.51 -11.47
C GLU A 263 -14.95 -10.61 -10.24
N ASP A 264 -13.89 -10.67 -9.43
CA ASP A 264 -13.74 -9.84 -8.24
C ASP A 264 -13.77 -8.34 -8.57
N LYS A 265 -13.25 -7.93 -9.74
CA LYS A 265 -13.31 -6.52 -10.17
C LYS A 265 -14.75 -6.02 -10.29
N GLU A 266 -15.67 -6.88 -10.74
CA GLU A 266 -17.09 -6.54 -10.84
C GLU A 266 -17.87 -6.86 -9.56
N ASN A 267 -17.46 -7.89 -8.82
CA ASN A 267 -18.14 -8.34 -7.62
C ASN A 267 -17.85 -7.41 -6.43
N PHE A 268 -16.65 -6.84 -6.33
CA PHE A 268 -16.28 -6.02 -5.18
C PHE A 268 -17.11 -4.73 -5.06
N PRO A 269 -17.33 -3.93 -6.12
CA PRO A 269 -18.24 -2.79 -6.05
C PRO A 269 -19.68 -3.21 -5.68
N LYS A 270 -20.18 -4.33 -6.23
CA LYS A 270 -21.52 -4.86 -5.91
C LYS A 270 -21.61 -5.27 -4.43
N PHE A 271 -20.59 -5.94 -3.92
CA PHE A 271 -20.45 -6.30 -2.51
C PHE A 271 -20.47 -5.05 -1.62
N LEU A 272 -19.66 -4.03 -1.94
CA LEU A 272 -19.61 -2.78 -1.18
C LEU A 272 -20.95 -2.03 -1.23
N GLN A 273 -21.64 -2.03 -2.37
CA GLN A 273 -22.97 -1.43 -2.50
C GLN A 273 -23.99 -2.13 -1.58
N ASN A 274 -23.96 -3.46 -1.53
CA ASN A 274 -24.83 -4.24 -0.65
C ASN A 274 -24.47 -4.04 0.83
N LEU A 275 -23.17 -3.98 1.15
CA LEU A 275 -22.67 -3.66 2.48
C LEU A 275 -23.14 -2.28 2.93
N ARG A 276 -23.01 -1.26 2.07
CA ARG A 276 -23.48 0.10 2.33
C ARG A 276 -24.97 0.12 2.66
N HIS A 277 -25.79 -0.61 1.90
CA HIS A 277 -27.22 -0.76 2.20
C HIS A 277 -27.47 -1.43 3.55
N ALA A 278 -26.76 -2.51 3.88
CA ALA A 278 -26.91 -3.20 5.16
C ALA A 278 -26.51 -2.31 6.35
N LEU A 279 -25.44 -1.53 6.22
CA LEU A 279 -25.00 -0.56 7.24
C LEU A 279 -26.02 0.58 7.40
N ASP A 280 -26.58 1.10 6.30
CA ASP A 280 -27.60 2.15 6.33
C ASP A 280 -28.92 1.67 6.96
N GLN A 281 -29.22 0.36 6.83
CA GLN A 281 -30.40 -0.29 7.42
C GLN A 281 -30.13 -0.89 8.81
N SER A 282 -28.92 -0.73 9.36
CA SER A 282 -28.50 -1.37 10.61
C SER A 282 -29.29 -0.90 11.84
N GLY A 283 -29.95 0.25 11.78
CA GLY A 283 -30.65 0.86 12.92
C GLY A 283 -29.69 1.31 14.04
N MET A 284 -28.41 1.48 13.74
CA MET A 284 -27.45 2.09 14.67
C MET A 284 -27.79 3.58 14.89
N PRO A 285 -27.42 4.16 16.05
CA PRO A 285 -27.78 5.55 16.38
C PRO A 285 -27.27 6.58 15.37
N GLU A 286 -26.10 6.34 14.81
CA GLU A 286 -25.49 7.11 13.73
C GLU A 286 -25.27 6.21 12.51
N ARG A 287 -25.26 6.80 11.31
CA ARG A 287 -24.93 6.08 10.07
C ARG A 287 -23.50 5.54 10.17
N PRO A 288 -23.28 4.21 10.12
CA PRO A 288 -21.93 3.67 10.22
C PRO A 288 -21.06 4.09 9.03
N GLY A 289 -19.80 4.42 9.29
CA GLY A 289 -18.82 4.70 8.23
C GLY A 289 -18.42 3.45 7.45
N LEU A 290 -18.01 3.63 6.19
CA LEU A 290 -17.47 2.59 5.33
C LEU A 290 -16.26 3.15 4.58
N SER A 291 -15.07 2.60 4.81
CA SER A 291 -13.88 2.86 3.98
C SER A 291 -13.36 1.58 3.38
N ILE A 292 -12.45 1.72 2.42
CA ILE A 292 -11.61 0.62 1.97
C ILE A 292 -10.15 1.07 1.97
N THR A 293 -9.27 0.09 2.11
CA THR A 293 -7.84 0.29 1.92
C THR A 293 -7.46 -0.10 0.49
N ILE A 294 -6.70 0.75 -0.21
CA ILE A 294 -6.27 0.55 -1.59
C ILE A 294 -4.74 0.62 -1.71
N PRO A 295 -4.14 -0.15 -2.63
CA PRO A 295 -2.70 -0.14 -2.87
C PRO A 295 -2.26 1.13 -3.62
N SER A 296 -0.98 1.48 -3.55
CA SER A 296 -0.40 2.59 -4.30
C SER A 296 0.15 2.19 -5.69
N SER A 297 0.51 0.93 -5.89
CA SER A 297 1.03 0.46 -7.18
C SER A 297 -0.09 0.23 -8.22
N TYR A 298 0.18 0.67 -9.46
CA TYR A 298 -0.71 0.47 -10.62
C TYR A 298 -1.11 -1.00 -10.80
N TRP A 299 -0.14 -1.92 -10.63
CA TRP A 299 -0.34 -3.34 -10.85
C TRP A 299 -1.40 -3.93 -9.92
N TYR A 300 -1.49 -3.45 -8.69
CA TYR A 300 -2.53 -3.88 -7.75
C TYR A 300 -3.80 -3.04 -7.91
N MET A 301 -3.68 -1.72 -8.08
CA MET A 301 -4.84 -0.83 -8.14
C MET A 301 -5.74 -1.12 -9.35
N ARG A 302 -5.20 -1.64 -10.48
CA ARG A 302 -5.99 -2.00 -11.67
C ARG A 302 -7.08 -3.05 -11.41
N GLY A 303 -6.97 -3.80 -10.30
CA GLY A 303 -7.98 -4.75 -9.83
C GLY A 303 -9.21 -4.11 -9.18
N PHE A 304 -9.11 -2.83 -8.81
CA PHE A 304 -10.18 -2.07 -8.14
C PHE A 304 -10.92 -1.21 -9.16
N ASP A 305 -12.24 -1.36 -9.25
CA ASP A 305 -13.07 -0.40 -9.99
C ASP A 305 -13.34 0.84 -9.13
N ILE A 306 -12.30 1.67 -8.96
CA ILE A 306 -12.34 2.82 -8.06
C ILE A 306 -13.42 3.85 -8.45
N VAL A 307 -13.85 3.88 -9.71
CA VAL A 307 -14.91 4.79 -10.19
C VAL A 307 -16.27 4.31 -9.70
N GLU A 308 -16.57 3.01 -9.80
CA GLU A 308 -17.81 2.44 -9.28
C GLU A 308 -17.83 2.40 -7.75
N ILE A 309 -16.66 2.26 -7.11
CA ILE A 309 -16.53 2.21 -5.65
C ILE A 309 -16.68 3.60 -5.01
N ASP A 310 -16.13 4.65 -5.64
CA ASP A 310 -16.14 6.00 -5.10
C ASP A 310 -17.53 6.38 -4.57
N PRO A 311 -18.65 6.40 -5.30
CA PRO A 311 -19.94 6.87 -4.77
C PRO A 311 -20.51 6.05 -3.59
N ILE A 312 -19.95 4.90 -3.25
CA ILE A 312 -20.47 3.96 -2.25
C ILE A 312 -19.88 4.20 -0.85
N ILE A 313 -18.57 4.45 -0.78
CA ILE A 313 -17.82 4.51 0.47
C ILE A 313 -17.82 5.93 1.06
N ASP A 314 -17.12 6.17 2.16
CA ASP A 314 -16.89 7.52 2.72
C ASP A 314 -15.54 8.07 2.23
N PHE A 315 -14.47 7.25 2.29
CA PHE A 315 -13.13 7.61 1.81
C PHE A 315 -12.26 6.37 1.54
N PHE A 316 -11.20 6.56 0.75
CA PHE A 316 -10.14 5.59 0.49
C PHE A 316 -8.94 5.83 1.41
N ASN A 317 -8.45 4.77 2.04
CA ASN A 317 -7.15 4.75 2.72
C ASN A 317 -6.11 4.21 1.74
N ILE A 318 -5.21 5.04 1.21
CA ILE A 318 -4.20 4.57 0.26
C ILE A 318 -2.90 4.21 0.95
N MET A 319 -2.42 2.98 0.74
CA MET A 319 -1.18 2.46 1.32
C MET A 319 0.03 2.97 0.53
N THR A 320 0.45 4.19 0.85
CA THR A 320 1.62 4.89 0.27
C THR A 320 2.92 4.59 1.01
N TYR A 321 3.00 3.39 1.57
CA TYR A 321 4.15 2.77 2.22
C TYR A 321 4.32 1.36 1.65
N ASP A 322 5.45 0.71 1.94
CA ASP A 322 5.81 -0.58 1.33
C ASP A 322 5.89 -0.55 -0.20
N ILE A 323 6.30 0.60 -0.74
CA ILE A 323 6.61 0.72 -2.17
C ILE A 323 7.81 -0.16 -2.53
N HIS A 324 8.80 -0.20 -1.64
CA HIS A 324 10.05 -0.94 -1.80
C HIS A 324 10.38 -1.76 -0.56
N GLY A 325 11.00 -2.92 -0.78
CA GLY A 325 11.35 -3.86 0.28
C GLY A 325 12.20 -5.02 -0.22
N THR A 326 12.41 -6.03 0.63
CA THR A 326 13.30 -7.15 0.29
C THR A 326 12.79 -8.00 -0.88
N TRP A 327 11.48 -7.95 -1.14
CA TRP A 327 10.83 -8.65 -2.25
C TRP A 327 11.29 -8.14 -3.62
N ASP A 328 11.81 -6.90 -3.72
CA ASP A 328 12.36 -6.34 -4.96
C ASP A 328 13.49 -7.19 -5.54
N SER A 329 14.17 -8.00 -4.71
CA SER A 329 15.20 -8.93 -5.16
C SER A 329 14.72 -10.02 -6.12
N ALA A 330 13.42 -10.33 -6.13
CA ALA A 330 12.80 -11.27 -7.05
C ALA A 330 12.27 -10.60 -8.34
N ASP A 331 12.21 -9.26 -8.37
CA ASP A 331 11.77 -8.50 -9.53
C ASP A 331 12.96 -8.25 -10.48
N ASN A 332 12.85 -8.70 -11.74
CA ASN A 332 13.93 -8.57 -12.71
C ASN A 332 14.18 -7.12 -13.17
N SER A 333 13.20 -6.22 -13.01
CA SER A 333 13.27 -4.82 -13.42
C SER A 333 13.92 -3.93 -12.35
N ILE A 334 13.75 -4.27 -11.06
CA ILE A 334 14.31 -3.54 -9.92
C ILE A 334 15.57 -4.23 -9.39
N GLY A 335 15.46 -5.53 -9.09
CA GLY A 335 16.49 -6.35 -8.49
C GLY A 335 16.76 -6.01 -7.01
N ALA A 336 17.82 -6.60 -6.47
CA ALA A 336 18.23 -6.41 -5.06
C ALA A 336 18.88 -5.03 -4.83
N ILE A 337 18.12 -3.96 -5.04
CA ILE A 337 18.53 -2.56 -4.94
C ILE A 337 17.73 -1.89 -3.83
N ALA A 338 18.42 -1.26 -2.87
CA ALA A 338 17.78 -0.62 -1.73
C ALA A 338 17.14 0.70 -2.18
N GLN A 339 15.83 0.80 -2.00
CA GLN A 339 15.03 1.98 -2.30
C GLN A 339 14.13 2.33 -1.11
N ALA A 340 13.63 3.56 -1.07
CA ALA A 340 12.81 4.04 0.04
C ALA A 340 11.38 3.52 -0.04
N HIS A 341 10.85 2.97 1.06
CA HIS A 341 9.50 2.38 1.05
C HIS A 341 8.35 3.39 1.02
N THR A 342 8.62 4.68 1.22
CA THR A 342 7.64 5.79 1.24
C THR A 342 8.07 6.92 0.30
N ASN A 343 8.58 6.59 -0.89
CA ASN A 343 9.12 7.54 -1.86
C ASN A 343 8.05 8.49 -2.42
N LEU A 344 8.14 9.79 -2.11
CA LEU A 344 7.17 10.81 -2.53
C LEU A 344 6.99 10.92 -4.04
N THR A 345 8.03 10.68 -4.85
CA THR A 345 7.88 10.71 -6.31
C THR A 345 7.00 9.58 -6.82
N GLU A 346 7.02 8.43 -6.15
CA GLU A 346 6.20 7.27 -6.50
C GLU A 346 4.80 7.36 -5.89
N ILE A 347 4.69 7.97 -4.70
CA ILE A 347 3.40 8.38 -4.14
C ILE A 347 2.66 9.31 -5.11
N ASP A 348 3.36 10.25 -5.75
CA ASP A 348 2.75 11.12 -6.76
C ASP A 348 2.24 10.33 -7.98
N LEU A 349 3.02 9.36 -8.47
CA LEU A 349 2.59 8.46 -9.54
C LEU A 349 1.34 7.65 -9.12
N ALA A 350 1.25 7.23 -7.87
CA ALA A 350 0.06 6.57 -7.32
C ALA A 350 -1.16 7.51 -7.30
N MET A 351 -0.99 8.76 -6.86
CA MET A 351 -2.08 9.75 -6.86
C MET A 351 -2.58 10.05 -8.28
N GLN A 352 -1.68 10.08 -9.27
CA GLN A 352 -2.05 10.26 -10.66
C GLN A 352 -3.00 9.17 -11.18
N LEU A 353 -2.96 7.94 -10.64
CA LEU A 353 -3.95 6.91 -10.96
C LEU A 353 -5.36 7.35 -10.56
N LEU A 354 -5.51 8.00 -9.40
CA LEU A 354 -6.81 8.51 -8.93
C LEU A 354 -7.28 9.70 -9.79
N TRP A 355 -6.38 10.62 -10.14
CA TRP A 355 -6.72 11.81 -10.93
C TRP A 355 -7.13 11.48 -12.36
N ARG A 356 -6.51 10.46 -12.97
CA ARG A 356 -6.93 9.91 -14.28
C ARG A 356 -8.35 9.38 -14.27
N ASN A 357 -8.86 8.99 -13.11
CA ASN A 357 -10.21 8.45 -12.92
C ASN A 357 -11.16 9.44 -12.25
N HIS A 358 -10.77 10.71 -12.13
CA HIS A 358 -11.59 11.78 -11.57
C HIS A 358 -12.09 11.51 -10.14
N ILE A 359 -11.33 10.78 -9.35
CA ILE A 359 -11.64 10.57 -7.92
C ILE A 359 -11.54 11.91 -7.19
N ASP A 360 -12.50 12.17 -6.30
CA ASP A 360 -12.51 13.38 -5.48
C ASP A 360 -11.35 13.35 -4.47
N PRO A 361 -10.37 14.27 -4.54
CA PRO A 361 -9.24 14.30 -3.61
C PRO A 361 -9.67 14.39 -2.13
N ALA A 362 -10.81 15.03 -1.82
CA ALA A 362 -11.29 15.15 -0.44
C ALA A 362 -11.67 13.80 0.21
N ARG A 363 -11.72 12.74 -0.61
CA ARG A 363 -12.04 11.36 -0.22
C ARG A 363 -10.82 10.45 -0.16
N VAL A 364 -9.63 11.00 -0.42
CA VAL A 364 -8.37 10.24 -0.36
C VAL A 364 -7.64 10.58 0.93
N VAL A 365 -7.22 9.53 1.65
CA VAL A 365 -6.46 9.62 2.90
C VAL A 365 -5.06 9.05 2.66
N LEU A 366 -4.04 9.89 2.77
CA LEU A 366 -2.64 9.53 2.50
C LEU A 366 -2.06 8.65 3.62
N GLY A 367 -1.55 7.47 3.29
CA GLY A 367 -0.89 6.58 4.23
C GLY A 367 0.54 6.99 4.59
N LEU A 368 0.88 6.92 5.87
CA LEU A 368 2.18 7.23 6.46
C LEU A 368 2.66 6.02 7.26
N GLY A 369 3.88 5.56 6.99
CA GLY A 369 4.49 4.44 7.71
C GLY A 369 5.18 4.92 8.98
N PHE A 370 4.68 4.51 10.15
CA PHE A 370 5.33 4.69 11.46
C PHE A 370 6.36 3.57 11.71
N TYR A 371 7.06 3.17 10.65
CA TYR A 371 8.09 2.14 10.61
C TYR A 371 8.96 2.39 9.38
N GLY A 372 10.04 1.64 9.27
CA GLY A 372 10.91 1.67 8.10
C GLY A 372 11.17 0.28 7.54
N ARG A 373 11.39 0.20 6.23
CA ARG A 373 11.94 -1.01 5.58
C ARG A 373 13.47 -0.94 5.59
N SER A 374 14.08 -2.02 6.05
CA SER A 374 15.52 -2.11 6.28
C SER A 374 16.21 -3.16 5.42
N PHE A 375 17.47 -2.90 5.07
CA PHE A 375 18.30 -3.78 4.27
C PHE A 375 19.66 -4.01 4.93
N THR A 376 20.23 -5.18 4.66
CA THR A 376 21.67 -5.39 4.84
C THR A 376 22.35 -5.15 3.49
N MET A 377 23.16 -4.11 3.41
CA MET A 377 23.83 -3.66 2.20
C MET A 377 24.91 -4.65 1.73
N LYS A 378 25.12 -4.72 0.41
CA LYS A 378 26.10 -5.63 -0.19
C LYS A 378 27.54 -5.15 0.01
N SER A 379 27.75 -3.84 0.05
CA SER A 379 29.06 -3.22 0.28
C SER A 379 28.92 -2.07 1.28
N PRO A 380 29.79 -1.97 2.31
CA PRO A 380 29.80 -0.84 3.22
C PRO A 380 30.18 0.48 2.54
N SER A 381 30.74 0.43 1.33
CA SER A 381 31.06 1.60 0.53
C SER A 381 29.89 2.15 -0.30
N CYS A 382 28.72 1.48 -0.30
CA CYS A 382 27.54 1.87 -1.06
C CYS A 382 26.30 1.73 -0.16
N VAL A 383 25.93 2.84 0.47
CA VAL A 383 24.84 2.89 1.46
C VAL A 383 23.81 4.00 1.16
N SER A 384 23.81 4.54 -0.06
CA SER A 384 22.74 5.42 -0.55
C SER A 384 21.56 4.62 -1.11
N ALA A 385 20.42 5.26 -1.32
CA ALA A 385 19.38 4.68 -2.19
C ALA A 385 19.99 4.35 -3.58
N GLY A 386 19.50 3.29 -4.20
CA GLY A 386 20.06 2.73 -5.43
C GLY A 386 21.26 1.79 -5.23
N CYS A 387 21.75 1.61 -4.01
CA CYS A 387 22.83 0.67 -3.73
C CYS A 387 22.32 -0.78 -3.57
N PRO A 388 23.09 -1.81 -3.97
CA PRO A 388 22.66 -3.19 -3.84
C PRO A 388 22.60 -3.69 -2.38
N PHE A 389 21.60 -4.51 -2.07
CA PHE A 389 21.49 -5.24 -0.80
C PHE A 389 21.72 -6.75 -0.98
N LYS A 390 21.94 -7.47 0.13
CA LYS A 390 22.06 -8.94 0.17
C LYS A 390 20.95 -9.63 0.98
N GLY A 391 20.13 -8.86 1.69
CA GLY A 391 18.93 -9.32 2.39
C GLY A 391 18.30 -8.21 3.21
N GLY A 392 17.28 -8.54 4.00
CA GLY A 392 16.68 -7.60 4.96
C GLY A 392 17.67 -7.17 6.03
N GLY A 393 17.45 -5.99 6.61
CA GLY A 393 18.18 -5.51 7.77
C GLY A 393 18.00 -6.47 8.96
N LYS A 394 18.93 -6.40 9.92
CA LYS A 394 18.83 -7.14 11.18
C LYS A 394 17.49 -6.82 11.86
N ALA A 395 16.90 -7.85 12.46
CA ALA A 395 15.66 -7.69 13.21
C ALA A 395 15.89 -6.75 14.41
N GLY A 396 14.95 -5.84 14.64
CA GLY A 396 14.93 -5.00 15.83
C GLY A 396 14.63 -5.79 17.10
N PRO A 397 14.97 -5.25 18.29
CA PRO A 397 14.78 -5.95 19.56
C PRO A 397 13.31 -6.22 19.92
N CYS A 398 12.36 -5.41 19.44
CA CYS A 398 10.94 -5.48 19.80
C CYS A 398 10.06 -5.94 18.65
N THR A 399 10.27 -5.44 17.42
CA THR A 399 9.55 -5.93 16.24
C THR A 399 10.00 -7.33 15.84
N ASN A 400 11.24 -7.70 16.18
CA ASN A 400 11.85 -9.02 15.98
C ASN A 400 11.63 -9.61 14.57
N THR A 401 11.56 -8.74 13.56
CA THR A 401 11.29 -9.12 12.18
C THR A 401 12.38 -8.55 11.29
N LYS A 402 13.02 -9.41 10.47
CA LYS A 402 14.06 -8.94 9.55
C LYS A 402 13.46 -8.05 8.47
N GLY A 403 14.19 -6.99 8.11
CA GLY A 403 13.79 -6.07 7.04
C GLY A 403 12.74 -5.02 7.43
N ILE A 404 12.38 -4.92 8.70
CA ILE A 404 11.48 -3.90 9.24
C ILE A 404 11.98 -3.44 10.61
N LEU A 405 11.80 -2.16 10.91
CA LEU A 405 12.02 -1.58 12.24
C LEU A 405 10.87 -0.61 12.55
N SER A 406 10.39 -0.60 13.80
CA SER A 406 9.38 0.38 14.24
C SER A 406 9.98 1.80 14.26
N ALA A 407 9.14 2.85 14.25
CA ALA A 407 9.61 4.22 14.43
C ALA A 407 10.42 4.38 15.74
N THR A 408 9.97 3.72 16.81
CA THR A 408 10.67 3.71 18.10
C THR A 408 12.04 3.05 18.02
N GLU A 409 12.18 1.91 17.34
CA GLU A 409 13.47 1.25 17.12
C GLU A 409 14.42 2.10 16.27
N ILE A 410 13.90 2.75 15.23
CA ILE A 410 14.68 3.60 14.35
C ILE A 410 15.21 4.82 15.10
N ARG A 411 14.38 5.46 15.94
CA ARG A 411 14.84 6.55 16.82
C ARG A 411 15.96 6.10 17.76
N GLN A 412 15.88 4.88 18.30
CA GLN A 412 16.95 4.34 19.13
C GLN A 412 18.25 4.15 18.31
N VAL A 413 18.16 3.61 17.10
CA VAL A 413 19.31 3.48 16.18
C VAL A 413 19.96 4.84 15.90
N VAL A 414 19.16 5.89 15.70
CA VAL A 414 19.67 7.27 15.53
C VAL A 414 20.34 7.77 16.82
N ALA A 415 19.72 7.55 17.98
CA ALA A 415 20.27 7.94 19.28
C ALA A 415 21.61 7.24 19.59
N ASP A 416 21.80 6.02 19.09
CA ASP A 416 23.03 5.22 19.24
C ASP A 416 24.14 5.64 18.27
N GLY A 417 23.93 6.69 17.46
CA GLY A 417 24.95 7.32 16.62
C GLY A 417 24.93 6.90 15.15
N ALA A 418 23.79 6.41 14.64
CA ALA A 418 23.63 6.15 13.22
C ALA A 418 23.79 7.42 12.36
N THR A 419 24.20 7.23 11.11
CA THR A 419 24.29 8.31 10.13
C THR A 419 22.93 8.52 9.46
N VAL A 420 22.41 9.74 9.51
CA VAL A 420 21.11 10.13 8.94
C VAL A 420 21.34 11.04 7.74
N THR A 421 20.76 10.69 6.59
CA THR A 421 20.79 11.49 5.37
C THR A 421 19.37 11.72 4.87
N LEU A 422 19.06 12.95 4.44
CA LEU A 422 17.80 13.25 3.77
C LEU A 422 17.91 12.94 2.28
N ASP A 423 17.04 12.08 1.77
CA ASP A 423 16.73 12.07 0.34
C ASP A 423 15.57 13.04 0.10
N SER A 424 15.91 14.22 -0.43
CA SER A 424 14.94 15.30 -0.64
C SER A 424 13.94 15.01 -1.75
N ALA A 425 14.29 14.17 -2.73
CA ALA A 425 13.40 13.82 -3.82
C ALA A 425 12.33 12.84 -3.33
N ALA A 426 12.77 11.81 -2.61
CA ALA A 426 11.86 10.83 -2.02
C ALA A 426 11.15 11.34 -0.76
N ALA A 427 11.59 12.47 -0.19
CA ALA A 427 11.12 13.01 1.08
C ALA A 427 11.13 11.93 2.17
N VAL A 428 12.33 11.40 2.46
CA VAL A 428 12.55 10.31 3.42
C VAL A 428 13.95 10.41 4.04
N LYS A 429 14.11 9.91 5.26
CA LYS A 429 15.43 9.73 5.88
C LYS A 429 15.98 8.37 5.52
N ILE A 430 17.24 8.37 5.07
CA ILE A 430 18.06 7.18 4.91
C ILE A 430 19.00 7.12 6.10
N ILE A 431 18.89 6.07 6.90
CA ILE A 431 19.64 5.88 8.14
C ILE A 431 20.53 4.66 7.98
N THR A 432 21.81 4.81 8.31
CA THR A 432 22.83 3.77 8.14
C THR A 432 23.68 3.59 9.38
N TRP A 433 23.98 2.34 9.74
CA TRP A 433 24.77 1.98 10.93
C TRP A 433 25.48 0.63 10.74
N ASP A 434 26.33 0.23 11.69
CA ASP A 434 27.02 -1.07 11.69
C ASP A 434 27.73 -1.43 10.36
N ASP A 435 28.24 -0.43 9.64
CA ASP A 435 28.84 -0.50 8.29
C ASP A 435 27.94 -0.98 7.14
N ASP A 436 26.96 -1.86 7.38
CA ASP A 436 26.14 -2.48 6.34
C ASP A 436 24.64 -2.50 6.61
N GLN A 437 24.16 -1.83 7.66
CA GLN A 437 22.73 -1.71 7.93
C GLN A 437 22.17 -0.41 7.36
N TRP A 438 20.97 -0.49 6.80
CA TRP A 438 20.29 0.60 6.11
C TRP A 438 18.80 0.53 6.42
N VAL A 439 18.16 1.67 6.66
CA VAL A 439 16.70 1.79 6.77
C VAL A 439 16.23 3.09 6.14
N SER A 440 15.09 3.04 5.44
CA SER A 440 14.34 4.24 5.04
C SER A 440 13.21 4.49 6.03
N TYR A 441 13.05 5.73 6.46
CA TYR A 441 12.16 6.12 7.56
C TYR A 441 11.61 7.54 7.35
N ASP A 442 10.41 7.79 7.87
CA ASP A 442 9.82 9.12 7.94
C ASP A 442 9.92 9.74 9.33
N ASP A 443 10.63 10.87 9.44
CA ASP A 443 10.67 11.69 10.65
C ASP A 443 9.77 12.92 10.54
N GLY A 444 9.72 13.76 11.58
CA GLY A 444 8.94 14.99 11.56
C GLY A 444 9.20 15.90 10.34
N GLU A 445 10.43 15.98 9.82
CA GLU A 445 10.74 16.81 8.64
C GLU A 445 10.12 16.24 7.36
N THR A 446 10.21 14.93 7.16
CA THR A 446 9.69 14.30 5.95
C THR A 446 8.18 14.11 6.00
N MET A 447 7.61 13.83 7.17
CA MET A 447 6.17 13.82 7.40
C MET A 447 5.55 15.19 7.12
N LYS A 448 6.18 16.27 7.58
CA LYS A 448 5.76 17.64 7.25
C LYS A 448 5.69 17.88 5.75
N THR A 449 6.70 17.42 5.02
CA THR A 449 6.75 17.53 3.55
C THR A 449 5.60 16.76 2.91
N LYS A 450 5.29 15.56 3.42
CA LYS A 450 4.16 14.73 2.94
C LYS A 450 2.79 15.32 3.28
N ILE A 451 2.62 15.93 4.46
CA ILE A 451 1.40 16.67 4.81
C ILE A 451 1.22 17.88 3.89
N GLN A 452 2.29 18.63 3.61
CA GLN A 452 2.23 19.76 2.68
C GLN A 452 1.86 19.31 1.27
N TYR A 453 2.41 18.18 0.81
CA TYR A 453 2.00 17.54 -0.44
C TYR A 453 0.50 17.17 -0.41
N ALA A 454 0.03 16.53 0.65
CA ALA A 454 -1.37 16.16 0.80
C ALA A 454 -2.30 17.39 0.75
N ASN A 455 -1.93 18.46 1.45
CA ASN A 455 -2.64 19.74 1.45
C ASN A 455 -2.63 20.41 0.08
N SER A 456 -1.50 20.41 -0.64
CA SER A 456 -1.44 20.99 -1.98
C SER A 456 -2.31 20.22 -2.98
N HIS A 457 -2.56 18.93 -2.74
CA HIS A 457 -3.37 18.04 -3.58
C HIS A 457 -4.80 17.84 -3.07
N CYS A 458 -5.24 18.63 -2.09
CA CYS A 458 -6.62 18.61 -1.58
C CYS A 458 -7.04 17.30 -0.94
N LEU A 459 -6.06 16.49 -0.50
CA LEU A 459 -6.35 15.23 0.17
C LEU A 459 -7.13 15.51 1.44
N GLY A 460 -8.12 14.65 1.72
CA GLY A 460 -9.02 14.81 2.85
C GLY A 460 -8.52 14.19 4.15
N GLY A 461 -7.29 13.69 4.18
CA GLY A 461 -6.73 13.14 5.40
C GLY A 461 -5.36 12.52 5.27
N THR A 462 -4.85 12.12 6.42
CA THR A 462 -3.69 11.25 6.59
C THR A 462 -4.05 10.03 7.43
N MET A 463 -3.28 8.96 7.25
CA MET A 463 -3.42 7.71 7.98
C MET A 463 -2.05 7.24 8.44
N ALA A 464 -1.94 6.74 9.67
CA ALA A 464 -0.72 6.20 10.24
C ALA A 464 -0.82 4.67 10.39
N TRP A 465 0.08 3.95 9.72
CA TRP A 465 0.33 2.53 9.93
C TRP A 465 1.68 2.35 10.64
N ALA A 466 1.74 1.98 11.92
CA ALA A 466 0.64 1.83 12.86
C ALA A 466 0.92 2.59 14.16
N ILE A 467 -0.14 2.89 14.93
CA ILE A 467 -0.07 3.67 16.18
C ILE A 467 0.94 3.04 17.14
N ASP A 468 0.92 1.73 17.26
CA ASP A 468 1.71 0.97 18.24
C ASP A 468 3.17 0.69 17.79
N LEU A 469 3.55 1.10 16.57
CA LEU A 469 4.95 1.14 16.12
C LEU A 469 5.65 2.46 16.51
N ASP A 470 4.93 3.33 17.22
CA ASP A 470 5.39 4.57 17.80
C ASP A 470 5.25 4.55 19.34
N ASP A 471 5.96 5.44 20.02
CA ASP A 471 5.86 5.68 21.47
C ASP A 471 5.08 6.97 21.80
N GLY A 472 4.48 7.59 20.78
CA GLY A 472 3.82 8.89 20.84
C GLY A 472 4.62 10.03 20.21
N THR A 473 5.92 9.85 19.98
CA THR A 473 6.79 10.88 19.40
C THR A 473 6.42 11.17 17.95
N THR A 474 6.25 10.15 17.11
CA THR A 474 5.94 10.35 15.68
C THR A 474 4.58 11.03 15.49
N ILE A 475 3.56 10.61 16.25
CA ILE A 475 2.24 11.27 16.18
C ILE A 475 2.28 12.71 16.72
N GLU A 476 3.12 13.00 17.72
CA GLU A 476 3.31 14.36 18.21
C GLU A 476 3.96 15.25 17.15
N GLU A 477 4.98 14.76 16.45
CA GLU A 477 5.63 15.44 15.33
C GLU A 477 4.63 15.69 14.19
N LEU A 478 3.85 14.67 13.81
CA LEU A 478 2.78 14.80 12.82
C LEU A 478 1.76 15.85 13.25
N GLY A 479 1.35 15.81 14.52
CA GLY A 479 0.36 16.69 15.12
C GLY A 479 0.82 18.14 15.27
N ALA A 480 2.13 18.40 15.31
CA ALA A 480 2.67 19.76 15.40
C ALA A 480 2.37 20.61 14.14
N ASP A 481 2.16 19.94 13.00
CA ASP A 481 1.74 20.58 11.74
C ASP A 481 0.21 20.64 11.57
N LEU A 482 -0.55 19.93 12.42
CA LEU A 482 -2.01 19.93 12.43
C LEU A 482 -2.54 20.97 13.42
N ASN A 483 -3.62 21.68 13.08
CA ASN A 483 -4.21 22.67 13.98
C ASN A 483 -5.19 22.03 14.99
N ARG A 484 -4.73 21.05 15.80
CA ARG A 484 -5.58 20.29 16.74
C ARG A 484 -5.10 20.36 18.20
N PRO A 485 -6.02 20.47 19.18
CA PRO A 485 -5.66 20.49 20.60
C PRO A 485 -5.26 19.10 21.10
N LYS A 486 -4.17 19.02 21.87
CA LYS A 486 -3.76 17.79 22.57
C LYS A 486 -4.79 17.44 23.66
N PHE A 487 -5.10 16.15 23.82
CA PHE A 487 -5.88 15.64 24.95
C PHE A 487 -4.97 14.85 25.91
N PRO A 488 -5.30 14.76 27.20
CA PRO A 488 -4.52 13.96 28.14
C PRO A 488 -4.51 12.49 27.71
N THR A 489 -3.32 11.87 27.68
CA THR A 489 -3.21 10.42 27.68
C THR A 489 -3.52 9.89 29.07
N PHE A 490 -4.22 8.77 29.15
CA PHE A 490 -4.46 8.12 30.42
C PHE A 490 -3.49 6.94 30.54
N ASP A 491 -2.35 7.17 31.18
CA ASP A 491 -1.46 6.06 31.49
C ASP A 491 -2.00 5.33 32.73
N PRO A 492 -2.55 4.11 32.58
CA PRO A 492 -3.02 3.34 33.73
C PRO A 492 -1.88 3.00 34.70
N ASP A 493 -0.63 2.99 34.23
CA ASP A 493 0.54 2.69 35.07
C ASP A 493 0.84 3.85 36.06
N LEU A 494 0.36 5.07 35.79
CA LEU A 494 0.40 6.20 36.75
C LEU A 494 -0.54 5.97 37.95
N PHE A 495 -1.47 5.03 37.84
CA PHE A 495 -2.43 4.67 38.90
C PHE A 495 -2.23 3.24 39.42
N ASP A 496 -1.25 2.49 38.89
CA ASP A 496 -0.84 1.21 39.47
C ASP A 496 -0.02 1.49 40.75
N PRO A 497 -0.54 1.12 41.95
CA PRO A 497 0.20 1.31 43.19
C PRO A 497 1.51 0.49 43.26
N ASN A 498 1.78 -0.38 42.28
CA ASN A 498 2.99 -1.18 42.18
C ASN A 498 3.94 -0.73 41.06
N SER A 499 3.65 0.36 40.32
CA SER A 499 4.58 0.86 39.31
C SER A 499 5.71 1.68 39.96
N ASP A 500 6.95 1.44 39.52
CA ASP A 500 8.16 2.12 40.03
C ASP A 500 8.21 3.62 39.66
N ASN A 501 7.22 4.13 38.91
CA ASN A 501 7.14 5.52 38.43
C ASN A 501 6.35 6.45 39.36
N ASN A 502 5.91 5.98 40.53
CA ASN A 502 5.19 6.82 41.49
C ASN A 502 6.16 7.68 42.33
N THR A 503 6.93 8.55 41.66
CA THR A 503 7.67 9.62 42.33
C THR A 503 7.29 10.96 41.70
N ASP A 504 6.64 11.77 42.52
CA ASP A 504 6.39 13.20 42.37
C ASP A 504 5.03 13.62 41.78
N LEU A 505 3.97 13.46 42.58
CA LEU A 505 2.81 14.35 42.52
C LEU A 505 3.17 15.61 43.33
N GLY A 506 3.84 16.55 42.67
CA GLY A 506 4.27 17.82 43.24
C GLY A 506 3.14 18.56 43.96
N THR A 507 3.50 19.12 45.13
CA THR A 507 2.66 19.98 46.00
C THR A 507 2.24 21.29 45.36
#